data_AF-A0AAU4CMR3-F1
#
_entry.id   AF-A0AAU4CMR3-F1
#
_cell.length_a   1.000
_cell.length_b   1.000
_cell.length_c   1.000
_cell.angle_alpha   90.00
_cell.angle_beta   90.00
_cell.angle_gamma   90.00
#
_symmetry.space_group_name_H-M   'P 1'
#
loop_
_entity.id
_entity.type
_entity.pdbx_description
1 polymer ?
#
loop_
_entity_poly.entity_id
_entity_poly.type
_entity_poly.pdbx_seq_one_letter_code
_entity_poly.pdbx_strand_id
1 'polypeptide(L)'
;MALTSSPLRTDWPCQVKTPGSYDWERSAAKWLRELVPARYGTYPAMMRHPVLLARHAQIQVQHEIRVARTALQTARSELPSLGMSESVIEHTIKMYAAEVMQLNHMARSIRAVSQALVDHNLARASN
;
A
#
# COMPACT_ATOMS: atom_id res chain seq x y z
N MET A 1 -13.93 15.37 26.00
CA MET A 1 -12.45 15.35 25.90
C MET A 1 -12.08 14.52 24.67
N ALA A 2 -11.54 15.16 23.64
CA ALA A 2 -11.17 14.51 22.40
C ALA A 2 -9.92 13.64 22.61
N LEU A 3 -10.01 12.35 22.27
CA LEU A 3 -8.84 11.48 22.18
C LEU A 3 -8.07 11.90 20.93
N THR A 4 -6.97 12.62 21.10
CA THR A 4 -6.00 12.86 20.04
C THR A 4 -5.25 11.55 19.77
N SER A 5 -5.92 10.59 19.14
CA SER A 5 -5.27 9.39 18.64
C SER A 5 -4.32 9.84 17.54
N SER A 6 -3.01 9.77 17.81
CA SER A 6 -1.98 10.05 16.82
C SER A 6 -2.31 9.26 15.54
N PRO A 7 -2.62 9.91 14.41
CA PRO A 7 -3.11 9.24 13.18
C PRO A 7 -2.10 8.20 12.66
N LEU A 8 -0.85 8.31 13.10
CA LEU A 8 0.19 7.32 12.84
C LEU A 8 -0.18 5.93 13.37
N ARG A 9 -0.83 5.77 14.53
CA ARG A 9 -1.06 4.43 15.12
C ARG A 9 -2.12 3.59 14.39
N THR A 10 -3.13 4.21 13.80
CA THR A 10 -4.23 3.46 13.17
C THR A 10 -3.87 2.98 11.77
N ASP A 11 -3.09 3.77 11.03
CA ASP A 11 -2.68 3.41 9.68
C ASP A 11 -1.30 2.71 9.65
N TRP A 12 -0.57 2.59 10.77
CA TRP A 12 0.72 1.91 10.78
C TRP A 12 0.59 0.39 10.54
N PRO A 13 1.37 -0.19 9.61
CA PRO A 13 1.34 -1.63 9.35
C PRO A 13 2.01 -2.42 10.50
N CYS A 14 1.38 -3.50 10.94
CA CYS A 14 1.86 -4.36 12.03
C CYS A 14 3.24 -5.00 11.73
N GLN A 15 3.58 -5.15 10.45
CA GLN A 15 4.85 -5.74 9.98
C GLN A 15 6.04 -4.78 10.11
N VAL A 16 5.79 -3.48 10.32
CA VAL A 16 6.83 -2.46 10.43
C VAL A 16 6.98 -2.04 11.88
N LYS A 17 8.22 -2.04 12.39
CA LYS A 17 8.50 -1.59 13.74
C LYS A 17 8.19 -0.09 13.89
N THR A 18 7.96 0.35 15.11
CA THR A 18 7.69 1.76 15.43
C THR A 18 8.79 2.67 14.90
N PRO A 19 8.46 3.83 14.30
CA PRO A 19 9.45 4.82 13.87
C PRO A 19 10.44 5.17 14.97
N GLY A 20 11.72 5.26 14.61
CA GLY A 20 12.80 5.58 15.55
C GLY A 20 13.28 4.42 16.45
N SER A 21 12.62 3.25 16.42
CA SER A 21 13.12 2.07 17.12
C SER A 21 14.28 1.39 16.38
N TYR A 22 15.11 0.61 17.07
CA TYR A 22 16.22 -0.09 16.42
C TYR A 22 15.73 -1.01 15.27
N ASP A 23 16.41 -0.91 14.11
CA ASP A 23 16.08 -1.61 12.86
C ASP A 23 14.71 -1.28 12.22
N TRP A 24 14.05 -0.18 12.61
CA TRP A 24 12.74 0.16 12.05
C TRP A 24 12.79 0.41 10.53
N GLU A 25 13.81 1.13 10.03
CA GLU A 25 14.02 1.36 8.60
C GLU A 25 14.15 0.06 7.81
N ARG A 26 14.86 -0.93 8.36
CA ARG A 26 15.04 -2.24 7.74
C ARG A 26 13.72 -3.00 7.65
N SER A 27 12.89 -2.93 8.69
CA SER A 27 11.54 -3.53 8.67
C SER A 27 10.62 -2.82 7.66
N ALA A 28 10.69 -1.49 7.58
CA ALA A 28 9.93 -0.69 6.61
C ALA A 28 10.34 -1.03 5.17
N ALA A 29 11.65 -1.08 4.89
CA ALA A 29 12.17 -1.43 3.56
C ALA A 29 11.79 -2.87 3.16
N LYS A 30 11.81 -3.82 4.11
CA LYS A 30 11.37 -5.19 3.85
C LYS A 30 9.89 -5.23 3.46
N TRP A 31 9.03 -4.60 4.25
CA TRP A 31 7.59 -4.55 4.01
C TRP A 31 7.25 -3.86 2.69
N LEU A 32 7.84 -2.68 2.41
CA LEU A 32 7.62 -1.96 1.15
C LEU A 32 8.05 -2.77 -0.07
N ARG A 33 9.09 -3.62 0.05
CA ARG A 33 9.56 -4.49 -1.03
C ARG A 33 8.59 -5.63 -1.34
N GLU A 34 7.80 -6.07 -0.36
CA GLU A 34 6.75 -7.07 -0.56
C GLU A 34 5.57 -6.50 -1.36
N LEU A 35 5.37 -5.17 -1.32
CA LEU A 35 4.29 -4.46 -2.05
C LEU A 35 4.67 -4.08 -3.48
N VAL A 36 5.95 -4.13 -3.82
CA VAL A 36 6.46 -3.72 -5.13
C VAL A 36 6.79 -4.97 -5.95
N PRO A 37 6.55 -4.97 -7.28
CA PRO A 37 6.86 -6.12 -8.11
C PRO A 37 8.32 -6.58 -7.97
N ALA A 38 8.53 -7.90 -7.81
CA ALA A 38 9.84 -8.49 -7.56
C ALA A 38 10.92 -8.12 -8.60
N ARG A 39 10.53 -7.84 -9.83
CA ARG A 39 11.41 -7.36 -10.91
C ARG A 39 12.20 -6.10 -10.55
N TYR A 40 11.74 -5.30 -9.59
CA TYR A 40 12.47 -4.12 -9.13
C TYR A 40 13.57 -4.43 -8.10
N GLY A 41 13.60 -5.66 -7.57
CA GLY A 41 14.61 -6.10 -6.61
C GLY A 41 16.03 -6.18 -7.18
N THR A 42 16.17 -6.22 -8.50
CA THR A 42 17.49 -6.21 -9.18
C THR A 42 18.12 -4.82 -9.25
N TYR A 43 17.36 -3.74 -8.98
CA TYR A 43 17.86 -2.37 -9.07
C TYR A 43 18.45 -1.91 -7.73
N PRO A 44 19.77 -1.70 -7.63
CA PRO A 44 20.42 -1.34 -6.36
C PRO A 44 19.93 -0.01 -5.80
N ALA A 45 19.54 0.94 -6.67
CA ALA A 45 19.01 2.23 -6.25
C ALA A 45 17.72 2.10 -5.42
N MET A 46 16.82 1.16 -5.78
CA MET A 46 15.62 0.91 -4.96
C MET A 46 15.99 0.25 -3.63
N MET A 47 16.95 -0.67 -3.62
CA MET A 47 17.32 -1.42 -2.42
C MET A 47 18.11 -0.57 -1.40
N ARG A 48 18.83 0.46 -1.87
CA ARG A 48 19.63 1.36 -1.02
C ARG A 48 18.84 2.55 -0.48
N HIS A 49 17.71 2.91 -1.09
CA HIS A 49 16.96 4.11 -0.74
C HIS A 49 15.49 3.78 -0.39
N PRO A 50 15.18 3.52 0.89
CA PRO A 50 13.82 3.21 1.35
C PRO A 50 12.76 4.25 0.96
N VAL A 51 13.15 5.54 0.88
CA VAL A 51 12.25 6.63 0.44
C VAL A 51 11.85 6.47 -1.03
N LEU A 52 12.77 6.05 -1.91
CA LEU A 52 12.45 5.76 -3.31
C LEU A 52 11.51 4.56 -3.43
N LEU A 53 11.74 3.53 -2.60
CA LEU A 53 10.89 2.35 -2.54
C LEU A 53 9.47 2.72 -2.07
N ALA A 54 9.35 3.56 -1.04
CA ALA A 54 8.07 4.06 -0.54
C ALA A 54 7.31 4.87 -1.61
N ARG A 55 8.01 5.76 -2.32
CA ARG A 55 7.43 6.52 -3.44
C ARG A 55 6.87 5.58 -4.52
N HIS A 56 7.61 4.54 -4.88
CA HIS A 56 7.18 3.60 -5.90
C HIS A 56 5.98 2.75 -5.44
N ALA A 57 6.02 2.22 -4.21
CA ALA A 57 4.90 1.48 -3.61
C ALA A 57 3.62 2.34 -3.59
N GLN A 58 3.74 3.63 -3.29
CA GLN A 58 2.61 4.55 -3.29
C GLN A 58 1.98 4.75 -4.67
N ILE A 59 2.79 4.77 -5.73
CA ILE A 59 2.31 4.85 -7.12
C ILE A 59 1.66 3.52 -7.51
N GLN A 60 2.32 2.40 -7.22
CA GLN A 60 1.84 1.04 -7.51
C GLN A 60 0.44 0.82 -6.91
N VAL A 61 0.26 1.06 -5.60
CA VAL A 61 -1.05 0.85 -4.94
C VAL A 61 -2.13 1.77 -5.51
N GLN A 62 -1.79 3.00 -5.94
CA GLN A 62 -2.76 3.90 -6.57
C GLN A 62 -3.24 3.36 -7.92
N HIS A 63 -2.35 2.73 -8.69
CA HIS A 63 -2.73 2.07 -9.94
C HIS A 63 -3.57 0.81 -9.68
N GLU A 64 -3.23 0.01 -8.69
CA GLU A 64 -4.03 -1.17 -8.29
C GLU A 64 -5.44 -0.77 -7.87
N ILE A 65 -5.59 0.30 -7.07
CA ILE A 65 -6.92 0.84 -6.70
C ILE A 65 -7.73 1.21 -7.95
N ARG A 66 -7.09 1.85 -8.95
CA ARG A 66 -7.77 2.23 -10.20
C ARG A 66 -8.23 1.00 -10.98
N VAL A 67 -7.39 -0.03 -11.05
CA VAL A 67 -7.72 -1.30 -11.71
C VAL A 67 -8.92 -1.97 -11.00
N ALA A 68 -8.85 -2.14 -9.68
CA ALA A 68 -9.93 -2.76 -8.91
C ALA A 68 -11.25 -1.98 -9.01
N ARG A 69 -11.20 -0.65 -8.99
CA ARG A 69 -12.40 0.19 -9.19
C ARG A 69 -12.99 0.06 -10.58
N THR A 70 -12.14 0.00 -11.61
CA THR A 70 -12.59 -0.18 -13.00
C THR A 70 -13.27 -1.54 -13.13
N ALA A 71 -12.62 -2.61 -12.65
CA ALA A 71 -13.18 -3.96 -12.66
C ALA A 71 -14.52 -4.04 -11.89
N LEU A 72 -14.64 -3.38 -10.74
CA LEU A 72 -15.90 -3.30 -9.99
C LEU A 72 -17.02 -2.59 -10.77
N GLN A 73 -16.69 -1.51 -11.48
CA GLN A 73 -17.65 -0.71 -12.22
C GLN A 73 -18.15 -1.43 -13.48
N THR A 74 -17.29 -2.20 -14.14
CA THR A 74 -17.64 -2.91 -15.38
C THR A 74 -18.12 -4.34 -15.15
N ALA A 75 -17.92 -4.91 -13.96
CA ALA A 75 -18.24 -6.31 -13.66
C ALA A 75 -19.67 -6.72 -14.05
N ARG A 76 -20.68 -5.90 -13.75
CA ARG A 76 -22.08 -6.24 -14.08
C ARG A 76 -22.39 -6.25 -15.57
N SER A 77 -21.69 -5.45 -16.37
CA SER A 77 -21.92 -5.38 -17.82
C SER A 77 -21.05 -6.36 -18.60
N GLU A 78 -19.81 -6.57 -18.17
CA GLU A 78 -18.83 -7.36 -18.91
C GLU A 78 -18.91 -8.86 -18.56
N LEU A 79 -19.05 -9.22 -17.28
CA LEU A 79 -19.01 -10.62 -16.87
C LEU A 79 -20.13 -11.51 -17.47
N PRO A 80 -21.38 -11.04 -17.66
CA PRO A 80 -22.40 -11.83 -18.37
C PRO A 80 -21.98 -12.16 -19.81
N SER A 81 -21.35 -11.21 -20.51
CA SER A 81 -20.90 -11.41 -21.89
C SER A 81 -19.76 -12.43 -22.01
N LEU A 82 -19.07 -12.70 -20.90
CA LEU A 82 -18.05 -13.75 -20.78
C LEU A 82 -18.63 -15.13 -20.40
N GLY A 83 -19.96 -15.25 -20.28
CA GLY A 83 -20.64 -16.52 -19.97
C GLY A 83 -20.61 -16.92 -18.49
N MET A 84 -20.33 -15.97 -17.59
CA MET A 84 -20.30 -16.22 -16.14
C MET A 84 -21.72 -16.39 -15.57
N SER A 85 -21.89 -17.27 -14.59
CA SER A 85 -23.16 -17.41 -13.86
C SER A 85 -23.40 -16.25 -12.90
N GLU A 86 -24.66 -15.94 -12.60
CA GLU A 86 -25.04 -14.84 -11.70
C GLU A 86 -24.36 -14.95 -10.33
N SER A 87 -24.28 -16.16 -9.76
CA SER A 87 -23.61 -16.42 -8.48
C SER A 87 -22.12 -16.04 -8.50
N VAL A 88 -21.42 -16.31 -9.61
CA VAL A 88 -20.00 -15.96 -9.80
C VAL A 88 -19.86 -14.45 -9.96
N ILE A 89 -20.77 -13.81 -10.70
CA ILE A 89 -20.78 -12.35 -10.90
C ILE A 89 -20.94 -11.64 -9.56
N GLU A 90 -21.94 -12.00 -8.76
CA GLU A 90 -22.15 -11.41 -7.44
C GLU A 90 -20.95 -11.60 -6.51
N HIS A 91 -20.35 -12.80 -6.53
CA HIS A 91 -19.18 -13.10 -5.71
C HIS A 91 -17.97 -12.26 -6.12
N THR A 92 -17.73 -12.13 -7.44
CA THR A 92 -16.65 -11.30 -7.99
C THR A 92 -16.84 -9.82 -7.66
N ILE A 93 -18.07 -9.30 -7.72
CA ILE A 93 -18.37 -7.90 -7.32
C ILE A 93 -18.05 -7.69 -5.84
N LYS A 94 -18.46 -8.60 -4.96
CA LYS A 94 -18.15 -8.53 -3.52
C LYS A 94 -16.64 -8.58 -3.29
N MET A 95 -15.92 -9.42 -4.03
CA MET A 95 -14.47 -9.51 -3.99
C MET A 95 -13.82 -8.19 -4.40
N TYR A 96 -14.17 -7.60 -5.55
CA TYR A 96 -13.60 -6.31 -5.97
C TYR A 96 -13.92 -5.18 -5.00
N ALA A 97 -15.13 -5.15 -4.41
CA ALA A 97 -15.48 -4.15 -3.40
C ALA A 97 -14.59 -4.28 -2.15
N ALA A 98 -14.36 -5.50 -1.66
CA ALA A 98 -13.46 -5.77 -0.55
C ALA A 98 -12.01 -5.38 -0.89
N GLU A 99 -11.55 -5.72 -2.10
CA GLU A 99 -10.21 -5.38 -2.59
C GLU A 99 -9.97 -3.87 -2.61
N VAL A 100 -10.93 -3.08 -3.13
CA VAL A 100 -10.84 -1.62 -3.11
C VAL A 100 -10.70 -1.10 -1.68
N MET A 101 -11.45 -1.65 -0.71
CA MET A 101 -11.32 -1.24 0.69
C MET A 101 -9.94 -1.56 1.26
N GLN A 102 -9.42 -2.77 1.00
CA GLN A 102 -8.11 -3.21 1.47
C GLN A 102 -6.97 -2.39 0.87
N LEU A 103 -6.99 -2.16 -0.45
CA LEU A 103 -5.98 -1.35 -1.13
C LEU A 103 -5.99 0.11 -0.65
N ASN A 104 -7.16 0.68 -0.34
CA ASN A 104 -7.24 2.02 0.24
C ASN A 104 -6.63 2.08 1.66
N HIS A 105 -6.82 1.04 2.46
CA HIS A 105 -6.15 0.94 3.76
C HIS A 105 -4.64 0.82 3.59
N MET A 106 -4.19 -0.07 2.71
CA MET A 106 -2.77 -0.24 2.36
C MET A 106 -2.15 1.08 1.89
N ALA A 107 -2.86 1.87 1.07
CA ALA A 107 -2.38 3.17 0.62
C ALA A 107 -2.21 4.19 1.76
N ARG A 108 -3.03 4.13 2.81
CA ARG A 108 -2.82 4.97 4.02
C ARG A 108 -1.60 4.50 4.81
N SER A 109 -1.42 3.18 4.95
CA SER A 109 -0.25 2.60 5.62
C SER A 109 1.06 2.95 4.91
N ILE A 110 1.09 2.83 3.58
CA ILE A 110 2.26 3.21 2.78
C ILE A 110 2.57 4.70 2.97
N ARG A 111 1.54 5.57 2.98
CA ARG A 111 1.72 7.00 3.22
C ARG A 111 2.31 7.28 4.61
N ALA A 112 1.81 6.63 5.65
CA ALA A 112 2.30 6.81 7.02
C ALA A 112 3.78 6.41 7.13
N VAL A 113 4.16 5.25 6.57
CA VAL A 113 5.55 4.78 6.54
C VAL A 113 6.43 5.71 5.70
N SER A 114 5.93 6.16 4.53
CA SER A 114 6.66 7.09 3.67
C SER A 114 6.96 8.40 4.38
N GLN A 115 6.00 8.96 5.11
CA GLN A 115 6.21 10.20 5.86
C GLN A 115 7.27 10.02 6.94
N ALA A 116 7.19 8.94 7.73
CA ALA A 116 8.17 8.64 8.76
C ALA A 116 9.59 8.47 8.18
N LEU A 117 9.74 7.83 7.01
CA LEU A 117 11.03 7.67 6.33
C LEU A 117 11.60 9.01 5.85
N VAL A 118 10.75 9.89 5.32
CA VAL A 118 11.16 11.23 4.89
C VAL A 118 11.61 12.06 6.10
N ASP A 119 10.78 12.10 7.16
CA ASP A 119 11.07 12.87 8.37
C ASP A 119 12.40 12.43 9.01
N HIS A 120 12.64 11.11 9.08
CA HIS A 120 13.88 10.57 9.62
C HIS A 120 15.10 10.91 8.75
N ASN A 121 14.97 10.86 7.42
CA ASN A 121 16.06 11.20 6.52
C ASN A 121 16.41 12.71 6.59
N LEU A 122 15.39 13.57 6.74
CA LEU A 122 15.60 15.01 6.93
C LEU A 122 16.30 15.29 8.27
N ALA A 123 15.87 14.64 9.36
CA ALA A 123 16.52 14.78 10.67
C ALA A 123 18.00 14.35 10.67
N ARG A 124 18.35 13.34 9.87
CA ARG A 124 19.75 12.91 9.67
C ARG A 124 20.58 13.86 8.82
N ALA A 125 19.96 14.61 7.91
CA ALA A 125 20.67 15.57 7.06
C ALA A 125 20.94 16.91 7.77
N SER A 126 20.15 17.23 8.80
CA SER A 126 20.31 18.42 9.64
C SER A 126 21.28 18.27 10.81
N ASN A 127 21.90 17.10 10.98
CA ASN A 127 22.74 16.72 12.11
C ASN A 127 24.13 16.33 11.62
#